data_AF-A0A6J6Z840-F1
#
_entry.id   AF-A0A6J6Z840-F1
#
_cell.length_a   1.000
_cell.length_b   1.000
_cell.length_c   1.000
_cell.angle_alpha   90.00
_cell.angle_beta   90.00
_cell.angle_gamma   90.00
#
_symmetry.space_group_name_H-M   'P 1'
#
loop_
_entity.id
_entity.type
_entity.pdbx_description
1 polymer ?
#
loop_
_entity_poly.entity_id
_entity_poly.type
_entity_poly.pdbx_seq_one_letter_code
_entity_poly.pdbx_strand_id
1 'polypeptide(L)'
;MFLDSLIAIFFFLVGLEIKNGIKDFKTAVVPIIAALGGMIFPAGIYLLINPGSHVWASSMPTDIALALGVLSLLGKRVNPHVRLFLLTLAIADDLFSLIVLGIFYGNDLEPIKALTTLGAAAIGFILPLRSHILHKIIKVLTPVSTFFIVPVIVVVNIPLDIKIEAFTSKTTIAIIIARSVGKIIGITLFAWLVLRLGGHSKIGIKEIMGIATLAGMGLTVALVIANIAARSEAELNQVRLGLFISAILSGLAGYIWLRRTPAQI
;
A
#
# COMPACT_ATOMS: atom_id res chain seq x y z
N MET A 1 -15.23 -11.39 -13.25
CA MET A 1 -15.27 -10.47 -14.40
C MET A 1 -15.38 -9.00 -14.01
N PHE A 2 -16.40 -8.56 -13.26
CA PHE A 2 -16.54 -7.14 -12.89
C PHE A 2 -15.39 -6.63 -12.00
N LEU A 3 -15.08 -7.35 -10.92
CA LEU A 3 -13.99 -7.00 -10.01
C LEU A 3 -12.62 -7.00 -10.72
N ASP A 4 -12.38 -7.97 -11.59
CA ASP A 4 -11.12 -8.08 -12.35
C ASP A 4 -10.92 -6.87 -13.28
N SER A 5 -12.01 -6.34 -13.83
CA SER A 5 -11.98 -5.13 -14.67
C SER A 5 -11.64 -3.89 -13.86
N LEU A 6 -12.18 -3.77 -12.64
CA LEU A 6 -11.86 -2.71 -11.70
C LEU A 6 -10.40 -2.77 -11.24
N ILE A 7 -9.90 -3.96 -10.93
CA ILE A 7 -8.49 -4.21 -10.60
C ILE A 7 -7.58 -3.84 -11.76
N ALA A 8 -7.96 -4.17 -13.00
CA ALA A 8 -7.21 -3.76 -14.19
C ALA A 8 -7.13 -2.25 -14.35
N ILE A 9 -8.23 -1.52 -14.15
CA ILE A 9 -8.22 -0.05 -14.20
C ILE A 9 -7.34 0.52 -13.07
N PHE A 10 -7.39 -0.06 -11.87
CA PHE A 10 -6.56 0.33 -10.74
C PHE A 10 -5.06 0.14 -11.06
N PHE A 11 -4.64 -1.05 -11.49
CA PHE A 11 -3.24 -1.31 -11.82
C PHE A 11 -2.76 -0.54 -13.05
N PHE A 12 -3.63 -0.28 -14.02
CA PHE A 12 -3.31 0.64 -15.13
C PHE A 12 -3.00 2.05 -14.62
N LEU A 13 -3.81 2.59 -13.68
CA LEU A 13 -3.52 3.86 -13.03
C LEU A 13 -2.20 3.82 -12.27
N VAL A 14 -1.92 2.75 -11.51
CA VAL A 14 -0.63 2.56 -10.82
C VAL A 14 0.53 2.63 -11.82
N GLY A 15 0.43 1.96 -12.98
CA GLY A 15 1.43 2.04 -14.04
C GLY A 15 1.66 3.47 -14.57
N LEU A 16 0.60 4.25 -14.73
CA LEU A 16 0.69 5.66 -15.13
C LEU A 16 1.33 6.53 -14.04
N GLU A 17 1.01 6.29 -12.77
CA GLU A 17 1.55 7.02 -11.62
C GLU A 17 3.05 6.76 -11.44
N ILE A 18 3.48 5.49 -11.58
CA ILE A 18 4.89 5.09 -11.59
C ILE A 18 5.64 5.84 -12.70
N LYS A 19 5.10 5.84 -13.93
CA LYS A 19 5.68 6.58 -15.07
C LYS A 19 5.82 8.08 -14.78
N ASN A 20 4.82 8.68 -14.13
CA ASN A 20 4.83 10.11 -13.83
C ASN A 20 5.77 10.48 -12.66
N GLY A 21 5.93 9.59 -11.67
CA GLY A 21 6.70 9.82 -10.45
C GLY A 21 8.22 9.92 -10.64
N ILE A 22 8.75 9.43 -11.76
CA ILE A 22 10.21 9.34 -12.03
C ILE A 22 10.85 10.70 -12.40
N LYS A 23 10.11 11.81 -12.35
CA LYS A 23 10.58 13.12 -12.85
C LYS A 23 11.51 13.90 -11.91
N ASP A 24 11.51 13.63 -10.59
CA ASP A 24 12.39 14.33 -9.64
C ASP A 24 13.04 13.37 -8.63
N PHE A 25 14.18 12.81 -9.04
CA PHE A 25 14.89 11.78 -8.29
C PHE A 25 15.39 12.26 -6.93
N LYS A 26 15.80 13.53 -6.79
CA LYS A 26 16.47 14.03 -5.57
C LYS A 26 15.54 14.05 -4.36
N THR A 27 14.27 14.39 -4.56
CA THR A 27 13.26 14.37 -3.50
C THR A 27 12.58 13.01 -3.33
N ALA A 28 12.70 12.12 -4.31
CA ALA A 28 12.06 10.80 -4.30
C ALA A 28 12.89 9.73 -3.57
N VAL A 29 14.21 9.93 -3.38
CA VAL A 29 15.09 8.94 -2.75
C VAL A 29 14.59 8.55 -1.35
N VAL A 30 14.29 9.51 -0.49
CA VAL A 30 13.88 9.22 0.90
C VAL A 30 12.57 8.38 0.93
N PRO A 31 11.47 8.78 0.26
CA PRO A 31 10.27 7.95 0.19
C PRO A 31 10.51 6.56 -0.43
N ILE A 32 11.28 6.46 -1.51
CA ILE A 32 11.51 5.17 -2.21
C ILE A 32 12.24 4.19 -1.29
N ILE A 33 13.32 4.63 -0.64
CA ILE A 33 14.07 3.77 0.28
C ILE A 33 13.25 3.48 1.54
N ALA A 34 12.46 4.44 2.02
CA ALA A 34 11.53 4.20 3.12
C ALA A 34 10.47 3.15 2.77
N ALA A 35 9.99 3.09 1.51
CA ALA A 35 9.06 2.06 1.04
C ALA A 35 9.69 0.67 1.15
N LEU A 36 10.96 0.50 0.74
CA LEU A 36 11.68 -0.78 0.91
C LEU A 36 11.70 -1.24 2.37
N GLY A 37 12.04 -0.35 3.30
CA GLY A 37 11.97 -0.64 4.73
C GLY A 37 10.55 -1.02 5.17
N GLY A 38 9.56 -0.29 4.65
CA GLY A 38 8.13 -0.54 4.83
C GLY A 38 7.62 -1.84 4.22
N MET A 39 8.40 -2.57 3.42
CA MET A 39 8.03 -3.91 2.93
C MET A 39 8.80 -4.99 3.67
N ILE A 40 10.11 -4.79 3.85
CA ILE A 40 11.01 -5.76 4.47
C ILE A 40 10.56 -6.05 5.91
N PHE A 41 10.23 -5.02 6.69
CA PHE A 41 9.86 -5.20 8.09
C PHE A 41 8.53 -5.92 8.28
N PRO A 42 7.41 -5.52 7.63
CA PRO A 42 6.17 -6.29 7.72
C PRO A 42 6.34 -7.74 7.26
N ALA A 43 7.05 -7.98 6.16
CA ALA A 43 7.31 -9.33 5.67
C ALA A 43 8.09 -10.17 6.67
N GLY A 44 9.18 -9.62 7.22
CA GLY A 44 10.00 -10.29 8.22
C GLY A 44 9.23 -10.59 9.51
N ILE A 45 8.50 -9.60 10.05
CA ILE A 45 7.67 -9.78 11.25
C ILE A 45 6.59 -10.84 11.01
N TYR A 46 5.93 -10.81 9.85
CA TYR A 46 4.94 -11.81 9.49
C TYR A 46 5.55 -13.22 9.48
N LEU A 47 6.69 -13.41 8.81
CA LEU A 47 7.36 -14.71 8.70
C LEU A 47 7.91 -15.21 10.04
N LEU A 48 8.30 -14.31 10.94
CA LEU A 48 8.72 -14.70 12.30
C LEU A 48 7.55 -15.23 13.13
N ILE A 49 6.35 -14.65 12.98
CA ILE A 49 5.15 -15.07 13.73
C ILE A 49 4.50 -16.30 13.08
N ASN A 50 4.52 -16.38 11.75
CA ASN A 50 3.91 -17.46 10.97
C ASN A 50 4.91 -18.07 9.96
N PRO A 51 5.93 -18.82 10.42
CA PRO A 51 6.96 -19.39 9.55
C PRO A 51 6.36 -20.35 8.52
N GLY A 52 6.86 -20.29 7.28
CA GLY A 52 6.45 -21.20 6.19
C GLY A 52 5.10 -20.85 5.53
N SER A 53 4.40 -19.82 5.98
CA SER A 53 3.14 -19.37 5.38
C SER A 53 3.35 -18.79 3.97
N HIS A 54 2.56 -19.23 3.00
CA HIS A 54 2.61 -18.73 1.62
C HIS A 54 2.02 -17.32 1.46
N VAL A 55 1.15 -16.85 2.35
CA VAL A 55 0.50 -15.51 2.22
C VAL A 55 1.30 -14.34 2.79
N TRP A 56 2.59 -14.53 3.09
CA TRP A 56 3.44 -13.55 3.78
C TRP A 56 3.54 -12.19 3.07
N ALA A 57 3.55 -12.16 1.74
CA ALA A 57 3.65 -10.90 1.00
C ALA A 57 2.38 -10.03 1.12
N SER A 58 1.24 -10.57 1.60
CA SER A 58 0.03 -9.77 1.85
C SER A 58 0.23 -8.73 2.99
N SER A 59 1.24 -8.91 3.84
CA SER A 59 1.54 -7.95 4.91
C SER A 59 2.27 -6.70 4.42
N MET A 60 2.80 -6.69 3.19
CA MET A 60 3.62 -5.59 2.70
C MET A 60 2.83 -4.41 2.12
N PRO A 61 1.81 -4.56 1.26
CA PRO A 61 1.36 -3.44 0.45
C PRO A 61 0.65 -2.34 1.24
N THR A 62 0.70 -1.12 0.72
CA THR A 62 0.03 0.08 1.23
C THR A 62 -1.05 0.53 0.25
N ASP A 63 -2.18 1.03 0.75
CA ASP A 63 -3.25 1.55 -0.12
C ASP A 63 -3.24 3.08 -0.07
N ILE A 64 -2.85 3.67 -1.20
CA ILE A 64 -2.73 5.11 -1.39
C ILE A 64 -4.08 5.83 -1.19
N ALA A 65 -5.19 5.23 -1.64
CA ALA A 65 -6.49 5.87 -1.65
C ALA A 65 -7.05 6.01 -0.24
N LEU A 66 -6.96 4.96 0.57
CA LEU A 66 -7.40 5.00 1.96
C LEU A 66 -6.56 5.95 2.80
N ALA A 67 -5.23 5.90 2.65
CA ALA A 67 -4.32 6.77 3.37
C ALA A 67 -4.51 8.26 3.00
N LEU A 68 -4.69 8.56 1.70
CA LEU A 68 -5.05 9.91 1.24
C LEU A 68 -6.45 10.33 1.71
N GLY A 69 -7.40 9.40 1.77
CA GLY A 69 -8.73 9.63 2.32
C GLY A 69 -8.64 10.14 3.75
N VAL A 70 -7.89 9.47 4.62
CA VAL A 70 -7.67 9.92 6.01
C VAL A 70 -6.91 11.24 6.07
N LEU A 71 -5.88 11.44 5.24
CA LEU A 71 -5.18 12.73 5.16
C LEU A 71 -6.10 13.87 4.74
N SER A 72 -7.08 13.62 3.86
CA SER A 72 -8.03 14.64 3.42
C SER A 72 -8.93 15.13 4.57
N LEU A 73 -9.26 14.26 5.53
CA LEU A 73 -10.02 14.60 6.73
C LEU A 73 -9.25 15.53 7.69
N LEU A 74 -7.92 15.53 7.63
CA LEU A 74 -7.07 16.43 8.42
C LEU A 74 -7.00 17.85 7.83
N GLY A 75 -7.44 18.03 6.59
CA GLY A 75 -7.56 19.34 5.93
C GLY A 75 -6.24 20.10 5.85
N LYS A 76 -6.27 21.39 6.23
CA LYS A 76 -5.11 22.30 6.16
C LYS A 76 -4.08 22.11 7.28
N ARG A 77 -4.32 21.19 8.22
CA ARG A 77 -3.44 21.01 9.40
C ARG A 77 -2.15 20.28 9.08
N VAL A 78 -2.10 19.58 7.95
CA VAL A 78 -0.98 18.74 7.52
C VAL A 78 -0.19 19.44 6.43
N ASN A 79 1.14 19.40 6.54
CA ASN A 79 2.07 19.95 5.56
C ASN A 79 1.77 19.39 4.16
N PRO A 80 1.64 20.22 3.10
CA PRO A 80 1.44 19.73 1.74
C PRO A 80 2.49 18.70 1.29
N HIS A 81 3.71 18.78 1.82
CA HIS A 81 4.79 17.84 1.53
C HIS A 81 4.55 16.44 2.11
N VAL A 82 3.73 16.27 3.16
CA VAL A 82 3.32 14.96 3.68
C VAL A 82 2.51 14.20 2.64
N ARG A 83 1.60 14.89 1.93
CA ARG A 83 0.82 14.28 0.84
C ARG A 83 1.75 13.79 -0.27
N LEU A 84 2.71 14.64 -0.68
CA LEU A 84 3.67 14.28 -1.72
C LEU A 84 4.55 13.09 -1.31
N PHE A 85 5.03 13.07 -0.07
CA PHE A 85 5.82 11.97 0.45
C PHE A 85 5.02 10.67 0.47
N LEU A 86 3.78 10.69 0.97
CA LEU A 86 2.90 9.52 0.99
C LEU A 86 2.61 9.01 -0.43
N LEU A 87 2.37 9.91 -1.39
CA LEU A 87 2.15 9.54 -2.79
C LEU A 87 3.36 8.79 -3.34
N THR A 88 4.57 9.34 -3.20
CA THR A 88 5.79 8.68 -3.70
C THR A 88 6.08 7.36 -2.99
N LEU A 89 5.89 7.33 -1.66
CA LEU A 89 6.04 6.13 -0.85
C LEU A 89 5.11 5.01 -1.34
N ALA A 90 3.82 5.31 -1.51
CA ALA A 90 2.82 4.32 -1.93
C ALA A 90 3.05 3.83 -3.36
N ILE A 91 3.39 4.72 -4.29
CA ILE A 91 3.73 4.35 -5.68
C ILE A 91 4.95 3.40 -5.70
N ALA A 92 5.98 3.69 -4.89
CA ALA A 92 7.15 2.82 -4.78
C ALA A 92 6.80 1.46 -4.15
N ASP A 93 6.02 1.46 -3.07
CA ASP A 93 5.55 0.25 -2.38
C ASP A 93 4.73 -0.65 -3.32
N ASP A 94 3.85 -0.07 -4.15
CA ASP A 94 3.05 -0.80 -5.15
C ASP A 94 3.92 -1.39 -6.26
N LEU A 95 4.88 -0.61 -6.80
CA LEU A 95 5.83 -1.11 -7.79
C LEU A 95 6.63 -2.30 -7.25
N PHE A 96 7.19 -2.16 -6.05
CA PHE A 96 7.94 -3.23 -5.42
C PHE A 96 7.05 -4.44 -5.09
N SER A 97 5.80 -4.22 -4.70
CA SER A 97 4.83 -5.29 -4.45
C SER A 97 4.51 -6.07 -5.74
N LEU A 98 4.41 -5.40 -6.88
CA LEU A 98 4.27 -6.06 -8.18
C LEU A 98 5.50 -6.90 -8.56
N ILE A 99 6.71 -6.41 -8.25
CA ILE A 99 7.94 -7.16 -8.46
C ILE A 99 7.96 -8.43 -7.58
N VAL A 100 7.62 -8.29 -6.29
CA VAL A 100 7.48 -9.43 -5.37
C VAL A 100 6.43 -10.42 -5.88
N LEU A 101 5.28 -9.91 -6.34
CA LEU A 101 4.22 -10.76 -6.90
C LEU A 101 4.72 -11.56 -8.11
N GLY A 102 5.40 -10.92 -9.06
CA GLY A 102 5.93 -11.59 -10.25
C GLY A 102 7.01 -12.63 -9.94
N ILE A 103 7.90 -12.36 -8.97
CA ILE A 103 9.01 -13.25 -8.63
C ILE A 103 8.55 -14.44 -7.77
N PHE A 104 7.76 -14.18 -6.73
CA PHE A 104 7.43 -15.20 -5.72
C PHE A 104 6.13 -15.95 -5.98
N TYR A 105 5.19 -15.34 -6.70
CA TYR A 105 3.87 -15.92 -6.97
C TYR A 105 3.60 -16.12 -8.46
N GLY A 106 4.61 -15.91 -9.33
CA GLY A 106 4.47 -16.03 -10.78
C GLY A 106 3.88 -17.36 -11.25
N ASN A 107 4.16 -18.45 -10.52
CA ASN A 107 3.65 -19.79 -10.84
C ASN A 107 2.21 -20.03 -10.35
N ASP A 108 1.76 -19.29 -9.34
CA ASP A 108 0.40 -19.36 -8.78
C ASP A 108 -0.58 -18.45 -9.54
N LEU A 109 -0.07 -17.64 -10.48
CA LEU A 109 -0.87 -16.71 -11.27
C LEU A 109 -1.60 -17.42 -12.41
N GLU A 110 -2.92 -17.43 -12.31
CA GLU A 110 -3.76 -17.69 -13.48
C GLU A 110 -3.50 -16.61 -14.56
N PRO A 111 -3.45 -16.98 -15.87
CA PRO A 111 -3.12 -16.06 -16.95
C PRO A 111 -4.00 -14.79 -17.00
N ILE A 112 -5.29 -14.93 -16.68
CA ILE A 112 -6.24 -13.82 -16.64
C ILE A 112 -5.90 -12.86 -15.49
N LYS A 113 -5.63 -13.38 -14.29
CA LYS A 113 -5.26 -12.57 -13.11
C LYS A 113 -3.94 -11.85 -13.34
N ALA A 114 -2.93 -12.52 -13.93
CA ALA A 114 -1.68 -11.90 -14.33
C ALA A 114 -1.88 -10.75 -15.32
N LEU A 115 -2.73 -10.95 -16.34
CA LEU A 115 -3.04 -9.93 -17.35
C LEU A 115 -3.73 -8.71 -16.72
N THR A 116 -4.70 -8.93 -15.83
CA THR A 116 -5.43 -7.84 -15.16
C THR A 116 -4.61 -7.09 -14.12
N THR A 117 -3.50 -7.65 -13.63
CA THR A 117 -2.66 -7.01 -12.60
C THR A 117 -1.37 -6.49 -13.21
N LEU A 118 -0.39 -7.38 -13.43
CA LEU A 118 0.92 -7.06 -14.01
C LEU A 118 0.79 -6.54 -15.45
N GLY A 119 -0.08 -7.14 -16.26
CA GLY A 119 -0.31 -6.71 -17.64
C GLY A 119 -0.88 -5.30 -17.72
N ALA A 120 -1.92 -5.00 -16.94
CA ALA A 120 -2.52 -3.67 -16.89
C ALA A 120 -1.53 -2.60 -16.41
N ALA A 121 -0.74 -2.89 -15.36
CA ALA A 121 0.31 -2.00 -14.88
C ALA A 121 1.40 -1.76 -15.94
N ALA A 122 1.85 -2.82 -16.62
CA ALA A 122 2.83 -2.73 -17.69
C ALA A 122 2.32 -1.86 -18.86
N ILE A 123 1.05 -2.02 -19.25
CA ILE A 123 0.41 -1.18 -20.27
C ILE A 123 0.42 0.29 -19.83
N GLY A 124 -0.02 0.60 -18.60
CA GLY A 124 -0.01 1.97 -18.08
C GLY A 124 1.39 2.60 -18.10
N PHE A 125 2.41 1.82 -17.74
CA PHE A 125 3.80 2.29 -17.73
C PHE A 125 4.36 2.52 -19.14
N ILE A 126 4.17 1.57 -20.06
CA ILE A 126 4.80 1.57 -21.39
C ILE A 126 4.09 2.53 -22.36
N LEU A 127 2.76 2.70 -22.23
CA LEU A 127 1.95 3.46 -23.20
C LEU A 127 2.55 4.85 -23.49
N PRO A 128 2.88 5.19 -24.76
CA PRO A 128 3.59 6.41 -25.11
C PRO A 128 2.65 7.63 -25.10
N LEU A 129 2.29 8.10 -23.90
CA LEU A 129 1.45 9.27 -23.70
C LEU A 129 2.29 10.55 -23.62
N ARG A 130 1.83 11.62 -24.28
CA ARG A 130 2.37 12.97 -24.08
C ARG A 130 2.17 13.39 -22.62
N SER A 131 3.11 14.16 -22.07
CA SER A 131 3.11 14.59 -20.65
C SER A 131 1.79 15.22 -20.22
N HIS A 132 1.22 16.13 -21.02
CA HIS A 132 -0.07 16.76 -20.73
C HIS A 132 -1.23 15.76 -20.67
N ILE A 133 -1.25 14.77 -21.57
CA ILE A 133 -2.30 13.73 -21.61
C ILE A 133 -2.18 12.81 -20.40
N LEU A 134 -0.96 12.38 -20.06
CA LEU A 134 -0.68 11.59 -18.87
C LEU A 134 -1.20 12.27 -17.60
N HIS A 135 -0.86 13.55 -17.41
CA HIS A 135 -1.34 14.32 -16.26
C HIS A 135 -2.86 14.45 -16.23
N LYS A 136 -3.51 14.65 -17.38
CA LYS A 136 -4.97 14.74 -17.49
C LYS A 136 -5.64 13.43 -17.11
N ILE A 137 -5.12 12.30 -17.60
CA ILE A 137 -5.66 10.96 -17.32
C ILE A 137 -5.52 10.65 -15.83
N ILE A 138 -4.33 10.83 -15.23
CA ILE A 138 -4.12 10.61 -13.79
C ILE A 138 -5.10 11.48 -12.99
N LYS A 139 -5.21 12.77 -13.31
CA LYS A 139 -6.11 13.70 -12.59
C LYS A 139 -7.59 13.26 -12.62
N VAL A 140 -8.03 12.58 -13.66
CA VAL A 140 -9.41 12.06 -13.79
C VAL A 140 -9.55 10.68 -13.14
N LEU A 141 -8.59 9.79 -13.33
CA LEU A 141 -8.67 8.42 -12.82
C LEU A 141 -8.39 8.32 -11.32
N THR A 142 -7.51 9.14 -10.76
CA THR A 142 -7.22 9.10 -9.31
C THR A 142 -8.49 9.28 -8.46
N PRO A 143 -9.35 10.30 -8.64
CA PRO A 143 -10.57 10.42 -7.83
C PRO A 143 -11.56 9.27 -8.08
N VAL A 144 -11.69 8.79 -9.32
CA VAL A 144 -12.54 7.62 -9.61
C VAL A 144 -12.01 6.39 -8.88
N SER A 145 -10.69 6.19 -8.88
CA SER A 145 -10.04 5.12 -8.16
C SER A 145 -10.30 5.23 -6.66
N THR A 146 -10.02 6.40 -6.07
CA THR A 146 -10.13 6.65 -4.63
C THR A 146 -11.56 6.57 -4.11
N PHE A 147 -12.54 7.11 -4.83
CA PHE A 147 -13.92 7.23 -4.33
C PHE A 147 -14.88 6.17 -4.85
N PHE A 148 -14.50 5.38 -5.85
CA PHE A 148 -15.35 4.32 -6.41
C PHE A 148 -14.65 2.97 -6.46
N ILE A 149 -13.53 2.84 -7.18
CA ILE A 149 -12.88 1.55 -7.42
C ILE A 149 -12.42 0.91 -6.10
N VAL A 150 -11.66 1.65 -5.29
CA VAL A 150 -11.12 1.15 -4.02
C VAL A 150 -12.24 0.79 -3.03
N PRO A 151 -13.23 1.66 -2.76
CA PRO A 151 -14.38 1.30 -1.94
C PRO A 151 -15.11 0.03 -2.41
N VAL A 152 -15.33 -0.13 -3.72
CA VAL A 152 -15.98 -1.34 -4.25
C VAL A 152 -15.12 -2.58 -4.02
N ILE A 153 -13.80 -2.52 -4.27
CA ILE A 153 -12.89 -3.64 -4.00
C ILE A 153 -12.92 -4.02 -2.51
N VAL A 154 -12.87 -3.01 -1.63
CA VAL A 154 -12.94 -3.21 -0.18
C VAL A 154 -14.26 -3.87 0.21
N VAL A 155 -15.40 -3.32 -0.21
CA VAL A 155 -16.73 -3.83 0.14
C VAL A 155 -16.92 -5.28 -0.29
N VAL A 156 -16.50 -5.64 -1.51
CA VAL A 156 -16.62 -7.00 -2.04
C VAL A 156 -15.74 -7.99 -1.25
N ASN A 157 -14.65 -7.52 -0.63
CA ASN A 157 -13.72 -8.36 0.11
C ASN A 157 -13.91 -8.29 1.64
N ILE A 158 -14.96 -7.63 2.13
CA ILE A 158 -15.29 -7.62 3.56
C ILE A 158 -15.52 -9.07 4.02
N PRO A 159 -14.87 -9.52 5.11
CA PRO A 159 -15.13 -10.84 5.67
C PRO A 159 -16.55 -10.84 6.27
N LEU A 160 -17.50 -11.48 5.58
CA LEU A 160 -18.88 -11.60 6.04
C LEU A 160 -19.09 -12.81 6.96
N ASP A 161 -18.38 -13.92 6.71
CA ASP A 161 -18.42 -15.14 7.54
C ASP A 161 -17.30 -15.14 8.58
N ILE A 162 -17.46 -14.33 9.63
CA ILE A 162 -16.47 -14.18 10.68
C ILE A 162 -16.65 -15.27 11.74
N LYS A 163 -15.82 -16.32 11.67
CA LYS A 163 -15.67 -17.29 12.77
C LYS A 163 -14.78 -16.71 13.88
N ILE A 164 -15.15 -16.95 15.14
CA ILE A 164 -14.37 -16.49 16.31
C ILE A 164 -12.92 -16.98 16.24
N GLU A 165 -12.71 -18.21 15.75
CA GLU A 165 -11.39 -18.83 15.56
C GLU A 165 -10.47 -18.03 14.63
N ALA A 166 -11.03 -17.29 13.67
CA ALA A 166 -10.24 -16.49 12.73
C ALA A 166 -9.51 -15.34 13.45
N PHE A 167 -10.12 -14.73 14.48
CA PHE A 167 -9.48 -13.66 15.25
C PHE A 167 -8.23 -14.12 16.01
N THR A 168 -8.22 -15.37 16.46
CA THR A 168 -7.10 -15.97 17.20
C THR A 168 -6.11 -16.69 16.29
N SER A 169 -6.35 -16.72 14.99
CA SER A 169 -5.46 -17.39 14.04
C SER A 169 -4.10 -16.70 13.96
N LYS A 170 -3.03 -17.49 13.84
CA LYS A 170 -1.66 -16.98 13.68
C LYS A 170 -1.55 -16.03 12.49
N THR A 171 -2.19 -16.36 11.36
CA THR A 171 -2.23 -15.52 10.15
C THR A 171 -2.81 -14.13 10.42
N THR A 172 -3.96 -14.06 11.09
CA THR A 172 -4.62 -12.78 11.40
C THR A 172 -3.76 -11.93 12.33
N ILE A 173 -3.26 -12.51 13.42
CA ILE A 173 -2.40 -11.81 14.39
C ILE A 173 -1.10 -11.36 13.72
N ALA A 174 -0.49 -12.22 12.91
CA ALA A 174 0.75 -11.90 12.20
C ALA A 174 0.55 -10.70 11.27
N ILE A 175 -0.55 -10.62 10.51
CA ILE A 175 -0.84 -9.48 9.64
C ILE A 175 -1.04 -8.20 10.44
N ILE A 176 -1.83 -8.24 11.52
CA ILE A 176 -2.10 -7.06 12.34
C ILE A 176 -0.79 -6.49 12.89
N ILE A 177 0.05 -7.34 13.50
CA ILE A 177 1.32 -6.91 14.08
C ILE A 177 2.29 -6.46 12.98
N ALA A 178 2.47 -7.26 11.93
CA ALA A 178 3.37 -6.95 10.82
C ALA A 178 3.05 -5.60 10.18
N ARG A 179 1.77 -5.31 9.94
CA ARG A 179 1.35 -4.07 9.29
C ARG A 179 1.39 -2.89 10.24
N SER A 180 0.73 -3.00 11.41
CA SER A 180 0.62 -1.89 12.34
C SER A 180 1.95 -1.50 12.98
N VAL A 181 2.86 -2.46 13.20
CA VAL A 181 4.18 -2.20 13.80
C VAL A 181 5.28 -2.15 12.75
N GLY A 182 5.31 -3.13 11.84
CA GLY A 182 6.39 -3.24 10.85
C GLY A 182 6.46 -2.06 9.89
N LYS A 183 5.32 -1.49 9.47
CA LYS A 183 5.32 -0.29 8.61
C LYS A 183 5.93 0.91 9.34
N ILE A 184 5.55 1.11 10.61
CA ILE A 184 6.06 2.21 11.43
C ILE A 184 7.57 2.08 11.58
N ILE A 185 8.06 0.91 11.99
CA ILE A 185 9.50 0.68 12.20
C ILE A 185 10.24 0.79 10.88
N GLY A 186 9.82 0.07 9.84
CA GLY A 186 10.52 -0.03 8.58
C GLY A 186 10.65 1.29 7.85
N ILE A 187 9.54 1.99 7.64
CA ILE A 187 9.52 3.28 6.92
C ILE A 187 10.32 4.33 7.70
N THR A 188 10.11 4.43 9.02
CA THR A 188 10.79 5.43 9.85
C THR A 188 12.29 5.18 9.91
N LEU A 189 12.71 3.92 10.11
CA LEU A 189 14.13 3.56 10.21
C LEU A 189 14.87 3.83 8.90
N PHE A 190 14.30 3.42 7.78
CA PHE A 190 14.94 3.61 6.48
C PHE A 190 14.95 5.08 6.07
N ALA A 191 13.86 5.81 6.31
CA ALA A 191 13.85 7.25 6.09
C ALA A 191 14.92 7.96 6.95
N TRP A 192 15.01 7.61 8.24
CA TRP A 192 16.02 8.15 9.14
C TRP A 192 17.45 7.85 8.68
N LEU A 193 17.71 6.62 8.22
CA LEU A 193 19.02 6.21 7.71
C LEU A 193 19.42 7.06 6.50
N VAL A 194 18.53 7.23 5.53
CA VAL A 194 18.80 8.05 4.33
C VAL A 194 19.02 9.51 4.70
N LEU A 195 18.24 10.07 5.62
CA LEU A 195 18.44 11.44 6.12
C LEU A 195 19.80 11.60 6.81
N ARG A 196 20.23 10.59 7.58
CA ARG A 196 21.54 10.59 8.24
C ARG A 196 22.71 10.51 7.26
N LEU A 197 22.51 9.88 6.11
CA LEU A 197 23.49 9.75 5.03
C LEU A 197 23.51 10.96 4.08
N GLY A 198 22.82 12.07 4.41
CA GLY A 198 22.80 13.30 3.60
C GLY A 198 21.63 13.40 2.62
N GLY A 199 20.64 12.50 2.72
CA GLY A 199 19.37 12.65 2.02
C GLY A 199 18.57 13.86 2.53
N HIS A 200 17.73 14.44 1.67
CA HIS A 200 16.95 15.62 1.98
C HIS A 200 15.45 15.29 1.95
N SER A 201 14.72 15.74 2.97
CA SER A 201 13.26 15.67 3.04
C SER A 201 12.70 17.01 3.50
N LYS A 202 11.53 17.37 2.95
CA LYS A 202 10.80 18.58 3.35
C LYS A 202 9.86 18.35 4.55
N ILE A 203 9.85 17.13 5.08
CA ILE A 203 9.05 16.73 6.25
C ILE A 203 9.94 16.13 7.33
N GLY A 204 9.58 16.38 8.58
CA GLY A 204 10.31 15.90 9.75
C GLY A 204 10.04 14.41 10.04
N ILE A 205 10.88 13.80 10.88
CA ILE A 205 10.74 12.38 11.24
C ILE A 205 9.40 12.07 11.93
N LYS A 206 8.84 13.02 12.70
CA LYS A 206 7.54 12.88 13.35
C LYS A 206 6.39 12.79 12.34
N GLU A 207 6.47 13.55 11.25
CA GLU A 207 5.51 13.50 10.15
C GLU A 207 5.66 12.18 9.37
N ILE A 208 6.91 11.75 9.13
CA ILE A 208 7.20 10.45 8.50
C ILE A 208 6.63 9.29 9.33
N MET A 209 6.74 9.31 10.66
CA MET A 209 6.12 8.31 11.53
C MET A 209 4.58 8.28 11.40
N GLY A 210 3.96 9.46 11.27
CA GLY A 210 2.52 9.56 11.02
C GLY A 210 2.12 8.96 9.67
N ILE A 211 2.90 9.23 8.61
CA ILE A 211 2.74 8.60 7.29
C ILE A 211 2.92 7.09 7.39
N ALA A 212 3.96 6.63 8.08
CA ALA A 212 4.26 5.21 8.26
C ALA A 212 3.14 4.47 8.99
N THR A 213 2.46 5.15 9.93
CA THR A 213 1.30 4.62 10.62
C THR A 213 0.12 4.47 9.65
N LEU A 214 -0.17 5.48 8.82
CA LEU A 214 -1.20 5.40 7.77
C LEU A 214 -0.87 4.35 6.70
N ALA A 215 0.41 4.10 6.42
CA ALA A 215 0.82 3.12 5.42
C ALA A 215 0.37 1.68 5.76
N GLY A 216 0.08 1.39 7.05
CA GLY A 216 -0.52 0.13 7.46
C GLY A 216 -1.95 -0.12 6.93
N MET A 217 -2.60 0.88 6.33
CA MET A 217 -3.98 0.79 5.82
C MET A 217 -4.20 -0.01 4.54
N GLY A 218 -3.13 -0.52 3.93
CA GLY A 218 -3.22 -1.30 2.69
C GLY A 218 -4.21 -2.46 2.70
N LEU A 219 -5.20 -2.39 1.80
CA LEU A 219 -6.19 -3.44 1.58
C LEU A 219 -6.13 -3.97 0.15
N THR A 220 -6.18 -3.10 -0.87
CA THR A 220 -6.38 -3.52 -2.27
C THR A 220 -5.30 -4.45 -2.82
N VAL A 221 -4.05 -3.98 -2.90
CA VAL A 221 -2.93 -4.81 -3.40
C VAL A 221 -2.67 -6.00 -2.47
N ALA A 222 -2.82 -5.81 -1.16
CA ALA A 222 -2.69 -6.88 -0.18
C ALA A 222 -3.71 -8.02 -0.38
N LEU A 223 -4.97 -7.67 -0.70
CA LEU A 223 -6.03 -8.61 -1.03
C LEU A 223 -5.78 -9.30 -2.36
N VAL A 224 -5.25 -8.60 -3.36
CA VAL A 224 -4.87 -9.23 -4.63
C VAL A 224 -3.80 -10.30 -4.39
N ILE A 225 -2.74 -9.97 -3.66
CA ILE A 225 -1.71 -10.95 -3.27
C ILE A 225 -2.34 -12.10 -2.48
N ALA A 226 -3.23 -11.82 -1.53
CA ALA A 226 -3.89 -12.84 -0.73
C ALA A 226 -4.73 -13.81 -1.57
N ASN A 227 -5.51 -13.32 -2.53
CA ASN A 227 -6.33 -14.13 -3.44
C ASN A 227 -5.50 -15.03 -4.36
N ILE A 228 -4.22 -14.71 -4.58
CA ILE A 228 -3.29 -15.50 -5.38
C ILE A 228 -2.53 -16.48 -4.49
N ALA A 229 -2.13 -16.05 -3.30
CA ALA A 229 -1.23 -16.79 -2.42
C ALA A 229 -1.95 -17.78 -1.48
N ALA A 230 -3.22 -17.53 -1.13
CA ALA A 230 -3.94 -18.34 -0.16
C ALA A 230 -4.25 -19.73 -0.72
N ARG A 231 -4.00 -20.75 0.09
CA ARG A 231 -4.21 -22.16 -0.30
C ARG A 231 -5.59 -22.70 0.08
N SER A 232 -6.35 -21.93 0.86
CA SER A 232 -7.70 -22.28 1.26
C SER A 232 -8.53 -21.02 1.53
N GLU A 233 -9.85 -21.13 1.38
CA GLU A 233 -10.79 -20.05 1.74
C GLU A 233 -10.70 -19.66 3.22
N ALA A 234 -10.40 -20.63 4.11
CA ALA A 234 -10.20 -20.35 5.53
C ALA A 234 -8.98 -19.44 5.76
N GLU A 235 -7.85 -19.71 5.10
CA GLU A 235 -6.65 -18.86 5.16
C GLU A 235 -6.92 -17.48 4.56
N LEU A 236 -7.62 -17.41 3.43
CA LEU A 236 -7.99 -16.15 2.79
C LEU A 236 -8.87 -15.28 3.69
N ASN A 237 -9.84 -15.87 4.40
CA ASN A 237 -10.69 -15.15 5.34
C ASN A 237 -9.92 -14.64 6.56
N GLN A 238 -8.93 -15.39 7.06
CA GLN A 238 -8.02 -14.91 8.11
C GLN A 238 -7.20 -13.71 7.61
N VAL A 239 -6.69 -13.78 6.38
CA VAL A 239 -5.95 -12.67 5.77
C VAL A 239 -6.83 -11.43 5.64
N ARG A 240 -8.03 -11.56 5.07
CA ARG A 240 -9.02 -10.47 4.96
C ARG A 240 -9.26 -9.84 6.34
N LEU A 241 -9.58 -10.64 7.34
CA LEU A 241 -9.84 -10.16 8.71
C LEU A 241 -8.65 -9.37 9.28
N GLY A 242 -7.43 -9.92 9.18
CA GLY A 242 -6.21 -9.26 9.65
C GLY A 242 -5.96 -7.93 8.93
N LEU A 243 -6.14 -7.89 7.61
CA LEU A 243 -5.98 -6.67 6.83
C LEU A 243 -7.01 -5.61 7.24
N PHE A 244 -8.28 -5.98 7.37
CA PHE A 244 -9.34 -5.05 7.80
C PHE A 244 -9.08 -4.45 9.18
N ILE A 245 -8.74 -5.29 10.17
CA ILE A 245 -8.43 -4.82 11.53
C ILE A 245 -7.21 -3.90 11.50
N SER A 246 -6.14 -4.30 10.79
CA SER A 246 -4.94 -3.48 10.65
C SER A 246 -5.24 -2.12 10.04
N ALA A 247 -6.11 -2.06 9.02
CA ALA A 247 -6.44 -0.82 8.34
C ALA A 247 -7.20 0.16 9.23
N ILE A 248 -8.13 -0.34 10.05
CA ILE A 248 -8.84 0.49 11.03
C ILE A 248 -7.86 1.02 12.09
N LEU A 249 -7.03 0.13 12.66
CA LEU A 249 -6.06 0.51 13.69
C LEU A 249 -5.04 1.53 13.19
N SER A 250 -4.43 1.27 12.04
CA SER A 250 -3.47 2.15 11.39
C SER A 250 -4.08 3.49 10.96
N GLY A 251 -5.31 3.47 10.44
CA GLY A 251 -6.02 4.69 10.06
C GLY A 251 -6.34 5.60 11.25
N LEU A 252 -6.87 5.03 12.34
CA LEU A 252 -7.17 5.78 13.56
C LEU A 252 -5.90 6.30 14.22
N ALA A 253 -4.89 5.45 14.38
CA ALA A 253 -3.62 5.83 14.99
C ALA A 253 -2.90 6.92 14.17
N GLY A 254 -2.85 6.76 12.85
CA GLY A 254 -2.21 7.72 11.94
C GLY A 254 -2.95 9.06 11.92
N TYR A 255 -4.30 9.04 11.93
CA TYR A 255 -5.12 10.24 12.06
C TYR A 255 -4.82 10.99 13.36
N ILE A 256 -4.83 10.30 14.51
CA ILE A 256 -4.57 10.91 15.82
C ILE A 256 -3.15 11.49 15.86
N TRP A 257 -2.16 10.77 15.35
CA TRP A 257 -0.76 11.18 15.34
C TRP A 257 -0.53 12.46 14.52
N LEU A 258 -1.00 12.46 13.28
CA LEU A 258 -0.84 13.61 12.37
C LEU A 258 -1.68 14.80 12.82
N ARG A 259 -2.84 14.57 13.46
CA ARG A 259 -3.61 15.65 14.08
C ARG A 259 -2.85 16.37 15.20
N ARG A 260 -1.96 15.67 15.91
CA ARG A 260 -1.12 16.22 16.98
C ARG A 260 0.21 16.79 16.48
N THR A 261 0.54 16.61 15.21
CA THR A 261 1.77 17.10 14.58
C THR A 261 1.41 18.18 13.56
N PRO A 262 1.08 19.41 14.00
CA PRO A 262 0.65 20.47 13.10
C PRO A 262 1.76 20.84 12.10
N ALA A 263 1.35 21.28 10.91
CA ALA A 263 2.25 21.78 9.88
C ALA A 263 3.22 22.83 10.46
N GLN A 264 4.53 22.58 10.32
CA GLN A 264 5.53 23.62 10.47
C GLN A 264 5.44 24.46 9.20
N ILE A 265 4.72 25.60 9.28
CA ILE A 265 4.61 26.60 8.20
C ILE A 265 5.91 27.38 8.13
#